data_AF-A0A517SKH8-F1
#
_entry.id   AF-A0A517SKH8-F1
#
_cell.length_a   1.000
_cell.length_b   1.000
_cell.length_c   1.000
_cell.angle_alpha   90.00
_cell.angle_beta   90.00
_cell.angle_gamma   90.00
#
_symmetry.space_group_name_H-M   'P 1'
#
loop_
_entity.id
_entity.type
_entity.pdbx_description
1 polymer ?
#
loop_
_entity_poly.entity_id
_entity_poly.type
_entity_poly.pdbx_seq_one_letter_code
_entity_poly.pdbx_strand_id
1 'polypeptide(L)'
;MTLILSLPDNLEDQLRARAAAAGQDVEAFVQQVVADSLAQVELKESVVSKLSVDFARRVEAWIGLHPVLDHAVDDSRESIYAGRDE
;
A
#
# COMPACT_ATOMS: atom_id res chain seq x y z
N MET A 1 28.41 6.21 -11.60
CA MET A 1 27.44 6.35 -12.71
C MET A 1 26.88 7.75 -12.63
N THR A 2 26.85 8.50 -13.73
CA THR A 2 26.44 9.91 -13.72
C THR A 2 25.04 10.04 -14.32
N LEU A 3 24.11 10.63 -13.56
CA LEU A 3 22.74 10.90 -13.99
C LEU A 3 22.58 12.41 -14.19
N ILE A 4 22.12 12.83 -15.38
CA ILE A 4 21.86 14.24 -15.68
C ILE A 4 20.34 14.42 -15.70
N LEU A 5 19.83 15.34 -14.89
CA LEU A 5 18.41 15.62 -14.74
C LEU A 5 18.13 17.06 -15.19
N SER A 6 17.04 17.26 -15.93
CA SER A 6 16.50 18.59 -16.21
C SER A 6 15.39 18.88 -15.21
N LEU A 7 15.61 19.89 -14.36
CA LEU A 7 14.64 20.34 -13.37
C LEU A 7 14.16 21.75 -13.76
N PRO A 8 12.88 22.08 -13.55
CA PRO A 8 12.42 23.47 -13.63
C PRO A 8 13.16 24.33 -12.60
N ASP A 9 13.49 25.58 -12.94
CA ASP A 9 14.29 26.49 -12.11
C ASP A 9 13.76 26.61 -10.66
N ASN A 10 12.43 26.64 -10.51
CA ASN A 10 11.77 26.67 -9.20
C ASN A 10 12.12 25.46 -8.31
N LEU A 11 12.24 24.26 -8.89
CA LEU A 11 12.59 23.05 -8.15
C LEU A 11 14.07 23.01 -7.80
N GLU A 12 14.94 23.54 -8.67
CA GLU A 12 16.38 23.63 -8.37
C GLU A 12 16.64 24.52 -7.16
N ASP A 13 15.99 25.69 -7.09
CA ASP A 13 16.13 26.61 -5.97
C ASP A 13 15.61 26.00 -4.65
N GLN A 14 14.47 25.31 -4.70
CA GLN A 14 13.96 24.58 -3.53
C GLN A 14 14.89 23.45 -3.09
N LEU A 15 15.49 22.72 -4.04
CA LEU A 15 16.41 21.64 -3.76
C LEU A 15 17.68 22.16 -3.08
N ARG A 16 18.26 23.25 -3.60
CA ARG A 16 19.43 23.91 -2.98
C ARG A 16 19.10 24.43 -1.58
N ALA A 17 17.95 25.07 -1.39
CA ALA A 17 17.53 25.57 -0.09
C ALA A 17 17.38 24.44 0.94
N ARG A 18 16.82 23.29 0.53
CA ARG A 18 16.68 22.13 1.41
C ARG A 18 18.01 21.44 1.72
N ALA A 19 18.89 21.31 0.73
CA ALA A 19 20.24 20.78 0.96
C ALA A 19 21.01 21.66 1.94
N ALA A 20 20.97 22.99 1.75
CA ALA A 20 21.59 23.95 2.66
C ALA A 20 21.01 23.88 4.09
N ALA A 21 19.69 23.74 4.22
CA ALA A 21 19.04 23.59 5.53
C ALA A 21 19.45 22.29 6.25
N ALA A 22 19.75 21.23 5.49
CA ALA A 22 20.28 19.97 6.00
C ALA A 22 21.80 20.02 6.26
N GLY A 23 22.49 21.11 5.91
CA GLY A 23 23.94 21.23 6.00
C GLY A 23 24.69 20.30 5.04
N GLN A 24 24.03 19.87 3.96
CA GLN A 24 24.54 18.93 2.98
C GLN A 24 24.75 19.63 1.63
N ASP A 25 25.64 19.09 0.82
CA ASP A 25 25.67 19.44 -0.59
C ASP A 25 24.45 18.85 -1.32
N VAL A 26 24.10 19.43 -2.47
CA VAL A 26 22.92 19.05 -3.23
C VAL A 26 23.01 17.60 -3.72
N GLU A 27 24.20 17.14 -4.07
CA GLU A 27 24.40 15.78 -4.57
C GLU A 27 24.15 14.76 -3.46
N ALA A 28 24.76 14.95 -2.28
CA ALA A 28 24.54 14.10 -1.10
C ALA A 28 23.07 14.09 -0.68
N PHE A 29 22.42 15.26 -0.67
CA PHE A 29 21.00 15.37 -0.34
C PHE A 29 20.13 14.57 -1.32
N VAL A 30 20.36 14.71 -2.63
CA VAL A 30 19.61 13.97 -3.66
C VAL A 30 19.87 12.47 -3.55
N GLN A 31 21.12 12.05 -3.35
CA GLN A 31 21.45 10.63 -3.19
C GLN A 31 20.72 10.02 -2.00
N GLN A 32 20.69 10.72 -0.86
CA GLN A 32 19.98 10.26 0.33
C GLN A 32 18.47 10.14 0.07
N VAL A 33 17.85 11.17 -0.50
CA VAL A 33 16.41 11.16 -0.80
C VAL A 33 16.04 10.05 -1.77
N VAL A 34 16.84 9.83 -2.81
CA VAL A 34 16.61 8.75 -3.77
C VAL A 34 16.78 7.39 -3.11
N ALA A 35 17.83 7.19 -2.30
CA ALA A 35 18.05 5.94 -1.57
C ALA A 35 16.88 5.62 -0.62
N ASP A 36 16.44 6.61 0.17
CA ASP A 36 15.33 6.46 1.10
C ASP A 36 14.02 6.16 0.35
N SER A 37 13.78 6.85 -0.77
CA SER A 37 12.58 6.61 -1.58
C SER A 37 12.56 5.22 -2.19
N LEU A 38 13.70 4.72 -2.68
CA LEU A 38 13.80 3.37 -3.26
C LEU A 38 13.62 2.29 -2.18
N ALA A 39 14.24 2.46 -1.01
CA ALA A 39 14.07 1.53 0.11
C ALA A 39 12.60 1.45 0.59
N GLN A 40 11.88 2.58 0.60
CA GLN A 40 10.46 2.60 0.98
C GLN A 40 9.54 1.92 -0.04
N VAL A 41 9.88 1.98 -1.34
CA VAL A 41 9.11 1.27 -2.38
C VAL A 41 9.23 -0.24 -2.19
N GLU A 42 10.44 -0.75 -1.97
CA GLU A 42 10.67 -2.18 -1.73
C GLU A 42 9.97 -2.69 -0.47
N LEU A 43 9.95 -1.89 0.61
CA LEU A 43 9.23 -2.23 1.83
C LEU A 43 7.72 -2.24 1.64
N LYS A 44 7.15 -1.28 0.90
CA LYS A 44 5.70 -1.24 0.65
C LYS A 44 5.25 -2.40 -0.23
N GLU A 45 5.97 -2.71 -1.31
CA GLU A 45 5.62 -3.81 -2.20
C GLU A 45 5.72 -5.18 -1.50
N SER A 46 6.76 -5.38 -0.69
CA SER A 46 6.94 -6.65 0.05
C SER A 46 5.90 -6.85 1.15
N VAL A 47 5.47 -5.79 1.83
CA VAL A 47 4.45 -5.84 2.88
C VAL A 47 3.06 -6.12 2.29
N VAL A 48 2.68 -5.42 1.21
CA VAL A 48 1.37 -5.62 0.55
C VAL A 48 1.26 -7.04 -0.03
N SER A 49 2.33 -7.54 -0.65
CA SER A 49 2.40 -8.91 -1.17
C SER A 49 2.19 -9.96 -0.08
N LYS A 50 2.92 -9.88 1.04
CA LYS A 50 2.82 -10.86 2.13
C LYS A 50 1.46 -10.83 2.85
N LEU A 51 0.92 -9.64 3.11
CA LEU A 51 -0.40 -9.49 3.71
C LEU A 51 -1.51 -10.09 2.84
N SER A 52 -1.41 -9.94 1.52
CA SER A 52 -2.42 -10.49 0.60
C SER A 52 -2.43 -12.03 0.60
N VAL A 53 -1.27 -12.67 0.63
CA VAL A 53 -1.13 -14.13 0.61
C VAL A 53 -1.56 -14.75 1.94
N ASP A 54 -1.13 -14.18 3.07
CA ASP A 54 -1.51 -14.69 4.39
C ASP A 54 -2.99 -14.49 4.69
N PHE A 55 -3.57 -13.37 4.25
CA PHE A 55 -5.00 -13.14 4.38
C PHE A 55 -5.81 -14.13 3.55
N ALA A 56 -5.46 -14.32 2.27
CA ALA A 56 -6.15 -15.27 1.40
C ALA A 56 -6.11 -16.69 1.98
N ARG A 57 -4.93 -17.15 2.40
CA ARG A 57 -4.75 -18.47 3.04
C ARG A 57 -5.59 -18.63 4.31
N ARG A 58 -5.67 -17.59 5.14
CA ARG A 58 -6.46 -17.62 6.37
C ARG A 58 -7.96 -17.68 6.08
N VAL A 59 -8.42 -16.94 5.08
CA VAL A 59 -9.83 -16.94 4.66
C VAL A 59 -10.21 -18.30 4.09
N GLU A 60 -9.40 -18.88 3.20
CA GLU A 60 -9.63 -20.23 2.67
C GLU A 60 -9.68 -21.29 3.77
N ALA A 61 -8.73 -21.25 4.72
CA ALA A 61 -8.74 -22.16 5.86
C ALA A 61 -10.01 -22.01 6.70
N TRP A 62 -10.49 -20.79 6.90
CA TRP A 62 -11.72 -20.52 7.66
C TRP A 62 -12.98 -20.98 6.91
N ILE A 63 -13.04 -20.79 5.59
CA ILE A 63 -14.11 -21.32 4.73
C ILE A 63 -14.14 -22.85 4.84
N GLY A 64 -12.99 -23.51 4.78
CA GLY A 64 -12.88 -24.97 4.87
C GLY A 64 -13.31 -25.58 6.21
N LEU A 65 -13.47 -24.78 7.27
CA LEU A 65 -14.02 -25.26 8.55
C LEU A 65 -15.55 -25.41 8.54
N HIS A 66 -16.22 -24.87 7.52
CA HIS A 66 -17.68 -24.87 7.45
C HIS A 66 -18.16 -25.83 6.35
N PRO A 67 -19.21 -26.63 6.60
CA PRO A 67 -19.80 -27.48 5.59
C PRO A 67 -20.39 -26.62 4.46
N VAL A 68 -20.16 -27.05 3.22
CA VAL A 68 -20.77 -26.44 2.04
C VAL A 68 -22.20 -26.95 1.93
N LEU A 69 -23.17 -26.04 1.91
CA LEU A 69 -24.58 -26.37 1.68
C LEU A 69 -24.77 -26.70 0.18
N ASP A 70 -25.51 -27.77 -0.08
CA ASP A 70 -25.85 -28.24 -1.44
C ASP A 70 -27.07 -27.52 -2.04
N HIS A 71 -27.68 -26.62 -1.28
CA HIS A 71 -28.84 -25.84 -1.66
C HIS A 71 -28.61 -24.35 -1.38
N ALA A 72 -29.30 -23.51 -2.16
CA ALA A 72 -29.29 -22.08 -1.93
C ALA A 72 -30.05 -21.76 -0.63
N VAL A 73 -29.44 -20.93 0.22
CA VAL A 73 -30.12 -20.35 1.38
C VAL A 73 -30.81 -19.08 0.93
N ASP A 74 -32.07 -18.90 1.32
CA ASP A 74 -32.79 -17.65 1.12
C ASP A 74 -32.24 -16.58 2.07
N ASP A 75 -31.44 -15.66 1.52
CA ASP A 75 -30.84 -14.52 2.22
C ASP A 75 -31.58 -13.21 1.91
N SER A 76 -32.80 -13.31 1.37
CA SER A 76 -33.61 -12.13 1.07
C SER A 76 -33.98 -11.37 2.34
N ARG A 77 -34.04 -10.04 2.22
CA ARG A 77 -34.39 -9.14 3.32
C ARG A 77 -35.78 -9.46 3.86
N GLU A 78 -36.71 -9.78 2.97
CA GLU A 78 -38.09 -10.13 3.29
C GLU A 78 -38.18 -11.38 4.17
N SER A 79 -37.31 -12.38 3.93
CA SER A 79 -37.21 -13.61 4.74
C SER A 79 -36.57 -13.37 6.10
N ILE A 80 -35.53 -12.53 6.16
CA ILE A 80 -34.82 -12.18 7.40
C ILE A 80 -35.71 -11.37 8.36
N TYR A 81 -36.59 -10.52 7.86
CA TYR A 81 -37.49 -9.68 8.66
C TYR A 81 -38.94 -10.18 8.73
N ALA A 82 -39.22 -11.38 8.19
CA ALA A 82 -40.55 -11.97 8.28
C ALA A 82 -41.02 -12.08 9.74
N GLY A 83 -42.21 -11.56 10.05
CA GLY A 83 -42.81 -11.62 11.40
C GLY A 83 -42.29 -10.58 12.41
N ARG A 84 -41.56 -9.54 11.96
CA ARG A 84 -41.14 -8.41 12.83
C ARG A 84 -42.07 -7.19 12.81
N ASP A 85 -43.18 -7.23 12.06
CA ASP A 85 -44.17 -6.14 11.94
C ASP A 85 -45.57 -6.52 12.51
N GLU A 86 -45.64 -7.37 13.55
CA GLU A 86 -46.85 -7.59 14.37
C GLU A 86 -46.67 -7.10 15.82
#